data_AF-A0A518K732-F1
#
_entry.id   AF-A0A518K732-F1
#
_cell.length_a   1.000
_cell.length_b   1.000
_cell.length_c   1.000
_cell.angle_alpha   90.00
_cell.angle_beta   90.00
_cell.angle_gamma   90.00
#
_symmetry.space_group_name_H-M   'P 1'
#
loop_
_entity.id
_entity.type
_entity.pdbx_description
1 polymer ?
#
loop_
_entity_poly.entity_id
_entity_poly.type
_entity_poly.pdbx_seq_one_letter_code
_entity_poly.pdbx_strand_id
1 'polypeptide(L)'
;MKRQFIAFSAAAAAAVGLASDSFAASYASGLRNTGGNNYEFVLNEAATNVTINLGGGGSTDLGALPAGRHTFSAAGAFDIAVASSSTPGFTRLDDEANLFTHFERPGGLAVNTNPASPYFGTIYVNQNRSEVSAGVPVLTVSGREMGNGVYSLTADRLGVNLTDWTVPADANDPTLAKLPPGIQTSTTSSSSIYRIGMDDGGNLLLSDWTDATGGLKVMSADLTTGGVLLRGEGGTRPTIPLSDDSDEFGLLPLHGSINGRPNATGTWGVDLSVAAMDEDMDVDLVLNTANDGNSVWRWNVGSTLTDFAGAPTLEVGVGSLTSPGATTGQHTDGSPVFLNLNVGVTANAHYNEHFDKWYLSGSRFNGDDSSSLVILTPEGPGGDGKDIVVDWSSKQFSIDNGLDGYVDVTDPIFAASEDVANDIFRNAHNVWFSPDNTKMYVHRRQVLGENPILGADSGLGAKILEIPLDENGLPVIGIDDNGTPEDTSDDFLTGITPIFTLANQGSAGSFSDIQTDAAGNLYYSENVSERLEYYSRGGSFIATTGSGGTFSLLELEVLAGDYNGDGTVDAADYTVWRDNPEANGGDGGYLTWANNYGATSAPSSSAAVPEPTAALLCLFGLAGLATRSRR
;
A
#
# COMPACT_ATOMS: atom_id res chain seq x y z
N MET A 1 -27.20 -40.90 44.96
CA MET A 1 -27.28 -39.72 44.09
C MET A 1 -26.01 -39.65 43.26
N LYS A 2 -26.17 -39.49 41.94
CA LYS A 2 -25.16 -39.77 40.91
C LYS A 2 -24.04 -38.72 40.92
N ARG A 3 -22.79 -39.19 40.86
CA ARG A 3 -21.63 -38.41 40.41
C ARG A 3 -21.64 -38.41 38.88
N GLN A 4 -21.61 -37.25 38.24
CA GLN A 4 -21.33 -37.12 36.82
C GLN A 4 -19.97 -36.44 36.66
N PHE A 5 -19.04 -37.21 36.09
CA PHE A 5 -17.81 -36.72 35.48
C PHE A 5 -18.21 -36.00 34.18
N ILE A 6 -17.76 -34.77 33.98
CA ILE A 6 -17.76 -34.13 32.67
C ILE A 6 -16.34 -34.27 32.14
N ALA A 7 -16.22 -34.97 31.01
CA ALA A 7 -14.98 -35.23 30.32
C ALA A 7 -14.48 -33.96 29.63
N PHE A 8 -13.17 -33.71 29.73
CA PHE A 8 -12.44 -32.81 28.83
C PHE A 8 -12.51 -33.40 27.41
N SER A 9 -13.16 -32.70 26.49
CA SER A 9 -13.04 -32.96 25.07
C SER A 9 -11.80 -32.23 24.56
N ALA A 10 -10.82 -33.01 24.07
CA ALA A 10 -9.70 -32.50 23.30
C ALA A 10 -10.23 -31.75 22.08
N ALA A 11 -9.91 -30.46 21.98
CA ALA A 11 -10.13 -29.70 20.76
C ALA A 11 -9.15 -30.24 19.71
N ALA A 12 -9.71 -30.83 18.65
CA ALA A 12 -8.97 -31.14 17.45
C ALA A 12 -8.48 -29.81 16.87
N ALA A 13 -7.18 -29.69 16.63
CA ALA A 13 -6.59 -28.64 15.82
C ALA A 13 -7.26 -28.68 14.44
N ALA A 14 -8.18 -27.75 14.20
CA ALA A 14 -8.58 -27.41 12.85
C ALA A 14 -7.37 -26.70 12.23
N ALA A 15 -6.69 -27.38 11.31
CA ALA A 15 -5.83 -26.70 10.37
C ALA A 15 -6.70 -25.68 9.64
N VAL A 16 -6.55 -24.40 10.01
CA VAL A 16 -7.06 -23.28 9.23
C VAL A 16 -6.35 -23.41 7.88
N GLY A 17 -7.11 -23.79 6.85
CA GLY A 17 -6.62 -23.71 5.48
C GLY A 17 -6.31 -22.24 5.23
N LEU A 18 -5.02 -21.92 5.11
CA LEU A 18 -4.58 -20.61 4.63
C LEU A 18 -5.25 -20.40 3.27
N ALA A 19 -5.93 -19.27 3.12
CA ALA A 19 -6.44 -18.82 1.84
C ALA A 19 -5.31 -18.84 0.81
N SER A 20 -5.60 -19.31 -0.39
CA SER A 20 -4.67 -19.32 -1.51
C SER A 20 -4.49 -17.87 -1.99
N ASP A 21 -3.27 -17.34 -1.89
CA ASP A 21 -2.92 -15.96 -2.25
C ASP A 21 -3.02 -15.80 -3.79
N SER A 22 -4.11 -15.23 -4.32
CA SER A 22 -4.29 -15.08 -5.77
C SER A 22 -3.60 -13.82 -6.32
N PHE A 23 -2.34 -13.90 -6.75
CA PHE A 23 -1.56 -12.74 -7.21
C PHE A 23 -0.58 -13.02 -8.34
N ALA A 24 -0.74 -12.42 -9.52
CA ALA A 24 0.21 -12.62 -10.61
C ALA A 24 1.47 -11.75 -10.50
N ALA A 25 2.60 -12.35 -10.80
CA ALA A 25 3.86 -11.65 -10.94
C ALA A 25 3.84 -10.76 -12.22
N SER A 26 3.40 -11.30 -13.36
CA SER A 26 3.31 -10.57 -14.64
C SER A 26 1.87 -10.23 -15.03
N TYR A 27 1.66 -9.03 -15.55
CA TYR A 27 0.37 -8.60 -16.10
C TYR A 27 0.51 -7.54 -17.21
N ALA A 28 -0.53 -7.45 -18.05
CA ALA A 28 -0.62 -6.45 -19.10
C ALA A 28 -1.31 -5.17 -18.60
N SER A 29 -0.71 -4.03 -18.86
CA SER A 29 -1.21 -2.71 -18.50
C SER A 29 -0.97 -1.69 -19.62
N GLY A 30 -1.31 -0.40 -19.41
CA GLY A 30 -1.10 0.66 -20.42
C GLY A 30 -1.77 0.37 -21.78
N LEU A 31 -2.90 -0.36 -21.75
CA LEU A 31 -3.60 -0.81 -22.95
C LEU A 31 -4.13 0.38 -23.74
N ARG A 32 -3.72 0.50 -25.01
CA ARG A 32 -4.20 1.59 -25.87
C ARG A 32 -4.34 1.21 -27.34
N ASN A 33 -5.28 1.85 -28.03
CA ASN A 33 -5.43 1.75 -29.47
C ASN A 33 -4.44 2.69 -30.16
N THR A 34 -3.53 2.14 -30.97
CA THR A 34 -2.50 2.91 -31.70
C THR A 34 -2.89 3.22 -33.14
N GLY A 35 -4.06 2.74 -33.58
CA GLY A 35 -4.65 3.05 -34.88
C GLY A 35 -5.40 1.86 -35.48
N GLY A 36 -6.66 2.06 -35.87
CA GLY A 36 -7.48 1.02 -36.47
C GLY A 36 -7.70 -0.16 -35.51
N ASN A 37 -7.26 -1.34 -35.93
CA ASN A 37 -7.34 -2.57 -35.13
C ASN A 37 -6.05 -2.86 -34.34
N ASN A 38 -5.08 -1.95 -34.32
CA ASN A 38 -3.80 -2.15 -33.64
C ASN A 38 -3.84 -1.62 -32.21
N TYR A 39 -3.33 -2.43 -31.30
CA TYR A 39 -3.26 -2.13 -29.88
C TYR A 39 -1.83 -2.32 -29.37
N GLU A 40 -1.51 -1.59 -28.32
CA GLU A 40 -0.28 -1.75 -27.52
C GLU A 40 -0.65 -2.01 -26.07
N PHE A 41 0.16 -2.80 -25.39
CA PHE A 41 0.16 -2.97 -23.93
C PHE A 41 1.60 -3.01 -23.41
N VAL A 42 1.75 -2.85 -22.10
CA VAL A 42 3.03 -2.95 -21.38
C VAL A 42 2.97 -4.14 -20.44
N LEU A 43 3.97 -5.01 -20.49
CA LEU A 43 4.23 -6.00 -19.45
C LEU A 43 5.19 -5.43 -18.41
N ASN A 44 4.81 -5.52 -17.13
CA ASN A 44 5.66 -5.11 -16.00
C ASN A 44 6.93 -5.96 -15.88
N GLU A 45 6.81 -7.26 -16.16
CA GLU A 45 7.89 -8.24 -16.15
C GLU A 45 7.70 -9.30 -17.25
N ALA A 46 8.70 -10.16 -17.46
CA ALA A 46 8.61 -11.20 -18.49
C ALA A 46 7.47 -12.19 -18.19
N ALA A 47 6.77 -12.61 -19.24
CA ALA A 47 5.68 -13.57 -19.18
C ALA A 47 6.10 -14.89 -19.84
N THR A 48 5.71 -16.01 -19.24
CA THR A 48 5.88 -17.35 -19.83
C THR A 48 5.06 -17.47 -21.11
N ASN A 49 3.84 -16.94 -21.10
CA ASN A 49 3.00 -16.91 -22.29
C ASN A 49 2.04 -15.71 -22.29
N VAL A 50 1.71 -15.19 -23.46
CA VAL A 50 0.68 -14.16 -23.62
C VAL A 50 -0.29 -14.55 -24.72
N THR A 51 -1.57 -14.66 -24.36
CA THR A 51 -2.65 -14.99 -25.30
C THR A 51 -3.67 -13.86 -25.37
N ILE A 52 -4.04 -13.47 -26.59
CA ILE A 52 -5.12 -12.51 -26.86
C ILE A 52 -6.40 -13.28 -27.16
N ASN A 53 -7.36 -13.27 -26.23
CA ASN A 53 -8.67 -13.90 -26.40
C ASN A 53 -9.63 -12.91 -27.06
N LEU A 54 -10.23 -13.27 -28.19
CA LEU A 54 -11.10 -12.37 -28.97
C LEU A 54 -12.57 -12.60 -28.60
N GLY A 55 -13.33 -11.53 -28.36
CA GLY A 55 -14.72 -11.59 -27.90
C GLY A 55 -15.72 -12.23 -28.90
N GLY A 56 -15.33 -12.40 -30.17
CA GLY A 56 -16.09 -13.14 -31.18
C GLY A 56 -15.80 -14.65 -31.23
N GLY A 57 -14.92 -15.14 -30.36
CA GLY A 57 -14.35 -16.48 -30.38
C GLY A 57 -13.01 -16.54 -31.13
N GLY A 58 -12.13 -17.43 -30.66
CA GLY A 58 -10.76 -17.58 -31.14
C GLY A 58 -9.75 -16.81 -30.29
N SER A 59 -8.48 -17.16 -30.44
CA SER A 59 -7.36 -16.53 -29.73
C SER A 59 -6.15 -16.36 -30.65
N THR A 60 -5.31 -15.38 -30.32
CA THR A 60 -3.98 -15.21 -30.92
C THR A 60 -2.97 -15.44 -29.81
N ASP A 61 -2.17 -16.49 -29.95
CA ASP A 61 -1.06 -16.76 -29.05
C ASP A 61 0.18 -15.97 -29.49
N LEU A 62 0.74 -15.18 -28.58
CA LEU A 62 1.96 -14.40 -28.80
C LEU A 62 3.20 -15.11 -28.26
N GLY A 63 3.04 -16.21 -27.52
CA GLY A 63 4.14 -16.93 -26.89
C GLY A 63 4.72 -16.17 -25.68
N ALA A 64 5.89 -16.61 -25.25
CA ALA A 64 6.68 -15.93 -24.22
C ALA A 64 7.11 -14.53 -24.68
N LEU A 65 6.93 -13.54 -23.81
CA LEU A 65 7.29 -12.14 -24.08
C LEU A 65 8.14 -11.55 -22.94
N PRO A 66 9.19 -10.78 -23.24
CA PRO A 66 9.94 -10.06 -22.21
C PRO A 66 9.12 -8.91 -21.60
N ALA A 67 9.59 -8.34 -20.49
CA ALA A 67 9.04 -7.09 -19.97
C ALA A 67 9.07 -5.98 -21.04
N GLY A 68 8.12 -5.05 -20.97
CA GLY A 68 8.06 -3.89 -21.85
C GLY A 68 6.87 -3.88 -22.81
N ARG A 69 6.98 -3.05 -23.85
CA ARG A 69 5.88 -2.74 -24.79
C ARG A 69 5.72 -3.79 -25.88
N HIS A 70 4.49 -4.21 -26.09
CA HIS A 70 4.10 -5.20 -27.09
C HIS A 70 2.88 -4.75 -27.86
N THR A 71 2.77 -5.19 -29.12
CA THR A 71 1.66 -4.82 -30.00
C THR A 71 0.98 -6.06 -30.55
N PHE A 72 -0.32 -5.92 -30.82
CA PHE A 72 -1.12 -6.94 -31.46
C PHE A 72 -2.27 -6.29 -32.24
N SER A 73 -3.00 -7.10 -33.00
CA SER A 73 -4.20 -6.65 -33.70
C SER A 73 -5.43 -7.40 -33.19
N ALA A 74 -6.51 -6.67 -32.92
CA ALA A 74 -7.80 -7.24 -32.54
C ALA A 74 -8.96 -6.46 -33.18
N ALA A 75 -9.99 -7.19 -33.59
CA ALA A 75 -11.22 -6.62 -34.12
C ALA A 75 -12.34 -6.81 -33.08
N GLY A 76 -12.77 -5.72 -32.44
CA GLY A 76 -13.77 -5.75 -31.37
C GLY A 76 -13.16 -5.91 -29.98
N ALA A 77 -13.96 -6.39 -29.03
CA ALA A 77 -13.52 -6.65 -27.66
C ALA A 77 -12.54 -7.84 -27.60
N PHE A 78 -11.61 -7.77 -26.68
CA PHE A 78 -10.60 -8.79 -26.40
C PHE A 78 -10.17 -8.76 -24.92
N ASP A 79 -9.54 -9.84 -24.49
CA ASP A 79 -8.82 -9.96 -23.22
C ASP A 79 -7.37 -10.39 -23.47
N ILE A 80 -6.45 -9.85 -22.68
CA ILE A 80 -5.03 -10.21 -22.70
C ILE A 80 -4.77 -11.10 -21.49
N ALA A 81 -4.57 -12.39 -21.71
CA ALA A 81 -4.19 -13.36 -20.68
C ALA A 81 -2.67 -13.48 -20.65
N VAL A 82 -2.08 -13.14 -19.51
CA VAL A 82 -0.64 -13.18 -19.25
C VAL A 82 -0.36 -14.28 -18.25
N ALA A 83 0.29 -15.35 -18.69
CA ALA A 83 0.72 -16.43 -17.83
C ALA A 83 2.16 -16.18 -17.34
N SER A 84 2.37 -16.33 -16.04
CA SER A 84 3.69 -16.24 -15.41
C SER A 84 3.87 -17.39 -14.42
N SER A 85 5.08 -17.94 -14.36
CA SER A 85 5.46 -18.90 -13.34
C SER A 85 6.87 -18.62 -12.85
N SER A 86 6.99 -18.38 -11.55
CA SER A 86 8.26 -18.25 -10.86
C SER A 86 8.12 -18.72 -9.42
N THR A 87 9.24 -18.89 -8.72
CA THR A 87 9.21 -19.28 -7.31
C THR A 87 8.41 -18.24 -6.51
N PRO A 88 7.39 -18.64 -5.73
CA PRO A 88 6.68 -17.73 -4.83
C PRO A 88 7.64 -17.08 -3.83
N GLY A 89 7.44 -15.79 -3.57
CA GLY A 89 8.24 -15.00 -2.65
C GLY A 89 8.78 -13.74 -3.32
N PHE A 90 8.86 -12.66 -2.54
CA PHE A 90 9.28 -11.36 -3.07
C PHE A 90 10.73 -11.40 -3.56
N THR A 91 10.90 -11.18 -4.86
CA THR A 91 12.20 -11.06 -5.52
C THR A 91 12.34 -9.67 -6.13
N ARG A 92 13.40 -8.96 -5.78
CA ARG A 92 13.70 -7.66 -6.40
C ARG A 92 14.13 -7.85 -7.85
N LEU A 93 13.45 -7.17 -8.79
CA LEU A 93 13.72 -7.28 -10.24
C LEU A 93 14.18 -5.96 -10.87
N ASP A 94 14.93 -5.13 -10.15
CA ASP A 94 15.40 -3.84 -10.65
C ASP A 94 16.65 -3.95 -11.54
N ASP A 95 16.68 -3.13 -12.59
CA ASP A 95 17.88 -2.88 -13.38
C ASP A 95 18.58 -1.63 -12.86
N GLU A 96 19.78 -1.79 -12.29
CA GLU A 96 20.51 -0.66 -11.74
C GLU A 96 20.91 0.38 -12.79
N ALA A 97 21.03 -0.03 -14.05
CA ALA A 97 21.38 0.83 -15.17
C ALA A 97 20.18 1.67 -15.66
N ASN A 98 18.95 1.32 -15.27
CA ASN A 98 17.77 2.10 -15.62
C ASN A 98 17.73 3.38 -14.78
N LEU A 99 18.17 4.50 -15.36
CA LEU A 99 18.17 5.79 -14.68
C LEU A 99 16.75 6.30 -14.34
N PHE A 100 15.69 5.83 -15.01
CA PHE A 100 14.33 6.31 -14.73
C PHE A 100 13.85 5.98 -13.31
N THR A 101 14.42 4.96 -12.67
CA THR A 101 14.08 4.55 -11.30
C THR A 101 14.89 5.25 -10.22
N HIS A 102 15.78 6.20 -10.56
CA HIS A 102 16.59 6.90 -9.56
C HIS A 102 15.94 8.23 -9.16
N PHE A 103 15.68 8.42 -7.87
CA PHE A 103 14.98 9.57 -7.29
C PHE A 103 15.71 10.05 -6.04
N GLU A 104 16.04 11.34 -5.92
CA GLU A 104 16.84 11.84 -4.78
C GLU A 104 16.03 11.90 -3.47
N ARG A 105 14.77 12.35 -3.53
CA ARG A 105 13.85 12.45 -2.39
C ARG A 105 12.43 12.07 -2.79
N PRO A 106 12.17 10.78 -3.08
CA PRO A 106 10.83 10.30 -3.36
C PRO A 106 10.05 10.16 -2.05
N GLY A 107 9.18 11.13 -1.75
CA GLY A 107 8.34 11.12 -0.55
C GLY A 107 7.00 10.41 -0.74
N GLY A 108 6.52 10.33 -1.98
CA GLY A 108 5.19 9.88 -2.36
C GLY A 108 5.23 9.01 -3.61
N LEU A 109 4.49 7.91 -3.53
CA LEU A 109 4.40 6.88 -4.56
C LEU A 109 2.94 6.51 -4.75
N ALA A 110 2.50 6.41 -6.00
CA ALA A 110 1.18 5.91 -6.32
C ALA A 110 1.22 5.06 -7.58
N VAL A 111 0.44 3.99 -7.62
CA VAL A 111 0.27 3.14 -8.79
C VAL A 111 -1.20 3.15 -9.18
N ASN A 112 -1.51 3.43 -10.45
CA ASN A 112 -2.88 3.40 -10.92
C ASN A 112 -3.33 1.96 -11.09
N THR A 113 -4.15 1.48 -10.16
CA THR A 113 -4.67 0.12 -10.11
C THR A 113 -6.07 -0.01 -10.71
N ASN A 114 -6.67 1.07 -11.21
CA ASN A 114 -8.01 1.03 -11.80
C ASN A 114 -7.94 0.51 -13.25
N PRO A 115 -8.43 -0.71 -13.53
CA PRO A 115 -8.32 -1.30 -14.87
C PRO A 115 -9.19 -0.61 -15.92
N ALA A 116 -10.19 0.18 -15.50
CA ALA A 116 -10.99 1.01 -16.40
C ALA A 116 -10.29 2.33 -16.77
N SER A 117 -9.22 2.70 -16.06
CA SER A 117 -8.42 3.88 -16.37
C SER A 117 -7.53 3.62 -17.59
N PRO A 118 -7.42 4.56 -18.54
CA PRO A 118 -6.44 4.44 -19.63
C PRO A 118 -4.99 4.47 -19.12
N TYR A 119 -4.78 4.85 -17.85
CA TYR A 119 -3.47 4.90 -17.21
C TYR A 119 -3.21 3.70 -16.29
N PHE A 120 -4.03 2.64 -16.36
CA PHE A 120 -3.83 1.41 -15.59
C PHE A 120 -2.38 0.91 -15.67
N GLY A 121 -1.76 0.64 -14.52
CA GLY A 121 -0.36 0.22 -14.35
C GLY A 121 0.66 1.36 -14.40
N THR A 122 0.24 2.62 -14.50
CA THR A 122 1.15 3.77 -14.46
C THR A 122 1.61 4.03 -13.03
N ILE A 123 2.92 4.24 -12.87
CA ILE A 123 3.57 4.53 -11.58
C ILE A 123 3.87 6.02 -11.53
N TYR A 124 3.51 6.67 -10.43
CA TYR A 124 3.75 8.09 -10.17
C TYR A 124 4.66 8.24 -8.96
N VAL A 125 5.72 9.01 -9.12
CA VAL A 125 6.70 9.28 -8.07
C VAL A 125 6.92 10.77 -7.99
N ASN A 126 6.78 11.36 -6.80
CA ASN A 126 7.21 12.74 -6.62
C ASN A 126 8.73 12.81 -6.47
N GLN A 127 9.27 13.96 -6.79
CA GLN A 127 10.63 14.32 -6.46
C GLN A 127 10.60 15.79 -6.12
N ASN A 128 11.09 16.16 -4.94
CA ASN A 128 11.23 17.56 -4.59
C ASN A 128 12.43 17.79 -3.67
N ARG A 129 13.23 18.79 -4.02
CA ARG A 129 14.38 19.23 -3.24
C ARG A 129 14.36 20.74 -3.07
N SER A 130 14.65 21.19 -1.85
CA SER A 130 14.85 22.62 -1.59
C SER A 130 16.01 23.14 -2.44
N GLU A 131 15.78 24.24 -3.12
CA GLU A 131 16.79 24.99 -3.85
C GLU A 131 17.68 25.74 -2.84
N VAL A 132 18.66 25.04 -2.26
CA VAL A 132 19.64 25.65 -1.34
C VAL A 132 20.45 26.75 -2.05
N SER A 133 20.46 26.76 -3.40
CA SER A 133 20.95 27.85 -4.25
C SER A 133 20.37 27.72 -5.67
N ALA A 134 19.82 28.79 -6.22
CA ALA A 134 19.32 28.83 -7.59
C ALA A 134 20.41 28.42 -8.60
N GLY A 135 20.09 27.51 -9.52
CA GLY A 135 20.99 27.05 -10.59
C GLY A 135 21.93 25.90 -10.21
N VAL A 136 21.78 25.28 -9.03
CA VAL A 136 22.45 24.01 -8.71
C VAL A 136 21.51 22.85 -9.10
N PRO A 137 21.92 21.95 -10.01
CA PRO A 137 21.13 20.79 -10.37
C PRO A 137 20.79 19.91 -9.15
N VAL A 138 19.58 19.37 -9.12
CA VAL A 138 19.22 18.31 -8.19
C VAL A 138 19.76 17.01 -8.77
N LEU A 139 20.70 16.38 -8.08
CA LEU A 139 21.36 15.17 -8.53
C LEU A 139 21.11 14.02 -7.55
N THR A 140 20.81 12.85 -8.09
CA THR A 140 20.82 11.60 -7.31
C THR A 140 22.26 11.16 -6.99
N VAL A 141 22.44 10.15 -6.13
CA VAL A 141 23.73 9.51 -5.84
C VAL A 141 24.35 8.92 -7.11
N SER A 142 23.53 8.44 -8.04
CA SER A 142 23.96 7.94 -9.36
C SER A 142 24.28 9.05 -10.36
N GLY A 143 24.02 10.32 -10.02
CA GLY A 143 24.30 11.48 -10.86
C GLY A 143 23.19 11.84 -11.83
N ARG A 144 21.99 11.28 -11.71
CA ARG A 144 20.83 11.66 -12.52
C ARG A 144 20.38 13.07 -12.15
N GLU A 145 20.25 13.95 -13.14
CA GLU A 145 19.64 15.26 -12.96
C GLU A 145 18.13 15.18 -12.89
N MET A 146 17.54 15.91 -11.95
CA MET A 146 16.12 15.88 -11.64
C MET A 146 15.52 17.28 -11.52
N GLY A 147 14.24 17.37 -11.84
CA GLY A 147 13.38 18.53 -11.55
C GLY A 147 12.45 18.23 -10.38
N ASN A 148 11.82 19.30 -9.88
CA ASN A 148 10.81 19.24 -8.84
C ASN A 148 9.43 19.01 -9.46
N GLY A 149 8.68 18.02 -8.97
CA GLY A 149 7.33 17.68 -9.46
C GLY A 149 7.01 16.20 -9.43
N VAL A 150 6.07 15.78 -10.29
CA VAL A 150 5.62 14.38 -10.40
C VAL A 150 6.16 13.76 -11.68
N TYR A 151 6.83 12.62 -11.55
CA TYR A 151 7.27 11.79 -12.65
C TYR A 151 6.25 10.67 -12.89
N SER A 152 6.16 10.19 -14.13
CA SER A 152 5.36 9.02 -14.49
C SER A 152 6.20 7.97 -15.21
N LEU A 153 5.92 6.71 -14.91
CA LEU A 153 6.57 5.55 -15.51
C LEU A 153 5.50 4.55 -15.95
N THR A 154 5.75 3.84 -17.04
CA THR A 154 4.99 2.64 -17.39
C THR A 154 5.37 1.47 -16.46
N ALA A 155 4.57 0.40 -16.43
CA ALA A 155 4.78 -0.72 -15.50
C ALA A 155 6.14 -1.44 -15.67
N ASP A 156 6.77 -1.33 -16.84
CA ASP A 156 8.15 -1.76 -17.13
C ASP A 156 9.22 -0.81 -16.55
N ARG A 157 8.82 0.22 -15.80
CA ARG A 157 9.65 1.21 -15.09
C ARG A 157 10.48 2.11 -16.02
N LEU A 158 10.00 2.34 -17.24
CA LEU A 158 10.52 3.39 -18.11
C LEU A 158 9.71 4.67 -17.96
N GLY A 159 10.37 5.82 -18.05
CA GLY A 159 9.67 7.11 -18.05
C GLY A 159 8.70 7.21 -19.23
N VAL A 160 7.59 7.94 -19.04
CA VAL A 160 6.58 8.10 -20.09
C VAL A 160 6.02 9.52 -20.13
N ASN A 161 5.79 10.05 -21.33
CA ASN A 161 4.95 11.22 -21.53
C ASN A 161 3.51 10.74 -21.72
N LEU A 162 2.62 10.93 -20.73
CA LEU A 162 1.29 10.32 -20.75
C LEU A 162 0.33 10.90 -21.81
N THR A 163 0.66 12.04 -22.41
CA THR A 163 -0.14 12.65 -23.48
C THR A 163 0.00 11.95 -24.83
N ASP A 164 1.18 11.38 -25.12
CA ASP A 164 1.49 10.71 -26.38
C ASP A 164 2.10 9.30 -26.19
N TRP A 165 2.27 8.88 -24.95
CA TRP A 165 2.84 7.62 -24.50
C TRP A 165 4.27 7.36 -24.96
N THR A 166 5.03 8.40 -25.33
CA THR A 166 6.43 8.27 -25.73
C THR A 166 7.33 8.06 -24.51
N VAL A 167 8.36 7.21 -24.65
CA VAL A 167 9.43 7.10 -23.66
C VAL A 167 10.43 8.24 -23.91
N PRO A 168 10.73 9.09 -22.91
CA PRO A 168 11.74 10.13 -23.06
C PRO A 168 13.10 9.56 -23.46
N ALA A 169 13.83 10.27 -24.32
CA ALA A 169 15.15 9.82 -24.79
C ALA A 169 16.26 10.02 -23.75
N ASP A 170 16.12 11.02 -22.87
CA ASP A 170 17.09 11.35 -21.83
C ASP A 170 16.42 11.31 -20.46
N ALA A 171 16.85 10.37 -19.62
CA ALA A 171 16.35 10.23 -18.25
C ALA A 171 16.80 11.37 -17.32
N ASN A 172 17.81 12.16 -17.72
CA ASN A 172 18.33 13.30 -16.97
C ASN A 172 17.57 14.61 -17.26
N ASP A 173 16.59 14.59 -18.17
CA ASP A 173 15.81 15.79 -18.47
C ASP A 173 14.97 16.18 -17.24
N PRO A 174 15.26 17.32 -16.56
CA PRO A 174 14.52 17.72 -15.37
C PRO A 174 13.07 18.10 -15.69
N THR A 175 12.72 18.38 -16.95
CA THR A 175 11.35 18.72 -17.37
C THR A 175 10.42 17.51 -17.45
N LEU A 176 10.94 16.31 -17.21
CA LEU A 176 10.15 15.11 -17.00
C LEU A 176 9.35 15.18 -15.69
N ALA A 177 9.80 15.97 -14.71
CA ALA A 177 8.98 16.34 -13.57
C ALA A 177 7.83 17.24 -14.05
N LYS A 178 6.59 16.76 -13.93
CA LYS A 178 5.41 17.51 -14.35
C LYS A 178 4.79 18.26 -13.18
N LEU A 179 4.47 19.52 -13.44
CA LEU A 179 3.65 20.39 -12.60
C LEU A 179 2.67 21.11 -13.54
N PRO A 180 1.37 20.78 -13.53
CA PRO A 180 0.39 21.48 -14.34
C PRO A 180 0.22 22.93 -13.86
N PRO A 181 -0.34 23.81 -14.70
CA PRO A 181 -0.61 25.19 -14.32
C PRO A 181 -1.43 25.27 -13.02
N GLY A 182 -1.03 26.14 -12.10
CA GLY A 182 -1.73 26.33 -10.82
C GLY A 182 -1.19 25.48 -9.66
N ILE A 183 -0.18 24.65 -9.88
CA ILE A 183 0.57 23.98 -8.82
C ILE A 183 1.97 24.59 -8.72
N GLN A 184 2.41 24.86 -7.50
CA GLN A 184 3.77 25.30 -7.19
C GLN A 184 4.39 24.35 -6.17
N THR A 185 5.72 24.27 -6.18
CA THR A 185 6.51 23.57 -5.17
C THR A 185 7.34 24.57 -4.36
N SER A 186 7.55 24.30 -3.08
CA SER A 186 8.45 25.09 -2.24
C SER A 186 9.89 25.02 -2.73
N THR A 187 10.56 26.17 -2.74
CA THR A 187 12.00 26.26 -2.99
C THR A 187 12.82 26.17 -1.70
N THR A 188 12.21 26.31 -0.53
CA THR A 188 12.89 26.39 0.78
C THR A 188 12.77 25.12 1.61
N SER A 189 11.94 24.16 1.19
CA SER A 189 11.76 22.88 1.87
C SER A 189 11.66 21.73 0.85
N SER A 190 12.16 20.56 1.24
CA SER A 190 12.01 19.33 0.44
C SER A 190 10.73 18.56 0.78
N SER A 191 9.92 19.06 1.70
CA SER A 191 8.62 18.49 2.05
C SER A 191 7.48 19.02 1.15
N SER A 192 7.81 19.71 0.06
CA SER A 192 6.81 20.14 -0.94
C SER A 192 6.74 19.13 -2.05
N ILE A 193 5.57 19.05 -2.70
CA ILE A 193 4.74 17.84 -2.72
C ILE A 193 5.35 16.67 -1.94
N TYR A 194 4.80 16.36 -0.78
CA TYR A 194 5.32 15.37 0.15
C TYR A 194 4.83 13.95 -0.17
N ARG A 195 3.51 13.72 -0.25
CA ARG A 195 2.92 12.40 -0.56
C ARG A 195 1.95 12.47 -1.74
N ILE A 196 1.66 11.30 -2.31
CA ILE A 196 0.69 11.14 -3.39
C ILE A 196 -0.38 10.13 -2.94
N GLY A 197 -1.64 10.52 -3.02
CA GLY A 197 -2.80 9.65 -3.01
C GLY A 197 -3.48 9.64 -4.39
N MET A 198 -4.53 8.83 -4.54
CA MET A 198 -5.38 8.84 -5.74
C MET A 198 -6.86 8.88 -5.36
N ASP A 199 -7.68 9.39 -6.27
CA ASP A 199 -9.13 9.22 -6.24
C ASP A 199 -9.57 7.97 -7.03
N ASP A 200 -10.87 7.66 -7.04
CA ASP A 200 -11.40 6.47 -7.71
C ASP A 200 -11.25 6.51 -9.24
N GLY A 201 -11.10 7.72 -9.81
CA GLY A 201 -10.84 7.96 -11.23
C GLY A 201 -9.37 7.79 -11.63
N GLY A 202 -8.47 7.66 -10.65
CA GLY A 202 -7.02 7.61 -10.85
C GLY A 202 -6.36 8.98 -11.00
N ASN A 203 -7.05 10.08 -10.64
CA ASN A 203 -6.43 11.39 -10.50
C ASN A 203 -5.60 11.44 -9.23
N LEU A 204 -4.52 12.22 -9.26
CA LEU A 204 -3.59 12.32 -8.14
C LEU A 204 -4.02 13.39 -7.14
N LEU A 205 -3.89 13.07 -5.87
CA LEU A 205 -4.04 13.98 -4.74
C LEU A 205 -2.69 14.14 -4.07
N LEU A 206 -2.26 15.38 -3.88
CA LEU A 206 -0.87 15.70 -3.56
C LEU A 206 -0.86 16.50 -2.26
N SER A 207 -0.38 15.89 -1.18
CA SER A 207 -0.17 16.61 0.07
C SER A 207 1.13 17.39 0.04
N ASP A 208 1.16 18.52 0.71
CA ASP A 208 2.33 19.38 0.83
C ASP A 208 2.49 19.81 2.29
N TRP A 209 3.64 19.45 2.85
CA TRP A 209 3.97 19.63 4.26
C TRP A 209 4.86 20.86 4.48
N THR A 210 4.67 21.90 3.69
CA THR A 210 5.47 23.12 3.81
C THR A 210 4.64 24.30 4.24
N ASP A 211 5.23 25.16 5.08
CA ASP A 211 4.60 26.42 5.45
C ASP A 211 4.39 27.36 4.26
N ALA A 212 5.15 27.22 3.17
CA ALA A 212 5.13 28.18 2.06
C ALA A 212 4.11 27.83 0.97
N THR A 213 3.97 26.54 0.65
CA THR A 213 3.08 26.05 -0.42
C THR A 213 2.22 24.90 0.09
N GLY A 214 1.99 24.80 1.39
CA GLY A 214 1.29 23.71 2.05
C GLY A 214 -0.14 23.52 1.57
N GLY A 215 -0.71 22.38 1.93
CA GLY A 215 -2.10 22.03 1.70
C GLY A 215 -2.25 20.86 0.74
N LEU A 216 -3.43 20.75 0.16
CA LEU A 216 -3.79 19.65 -0.74
C LEU A 216 -3.98 20.16 -2.17
N LYS A 217 -3.35 19.48 -3.11
CA LYS A 217 -3.42 19.77 -4.54
C LYS A 217 -3.96 18.57 -5.29
N VAL A 218 -4.46 18.80 -6.50
CA VAL A 218 -5.01 17.75 -7.37
C VAL A 218 -4.42 17.85 -8.77
N MET A 219 -4.20 16.72 -9.41
CA MET A 219 -3.67 16.63 -10.75
C MET A 219 -4.38 15.51 -11.52
N SER A 220 -4.70 15.73 -12.79
CA SER A 220 -5.24 14.67 -13.66
C SER A 220 -4.23 13.55 -13.82
N ALA A 221 -4.72 12.33 -14.06
CA ALA A 221 -3.88 11.14 -14.23
C ALA A 221 -2.81 11.28 -15.34
N ASP A 222 -3.03 12.14 -16.34
CA ASP A 222 -2.08 12.43 -17.43
C ASP A 222 -1.08 13.56 -17.12
N LEU A 223 -1.16 14.14 -15.92
CA LEU A 223 -0.32 15.21 -15.40
C LEU A 223 -0.42 16.55 -16.15
N THR A 224 -1.47 16.76 -16.96
CA THR A 224 -1.61 17.99 -17.78
C THR A 224 -2.46 19.07 -17.14
N THR A 225 -3.40 18.69 -16.28
CA THR A 225 -4.31 19.60 -15.58
C THR A 225 -4.23 19.40 -14.08
N GLY A 226 -4.57 20.43 -13.32
CA GLY A 226 -4.54 20.37 -11.88
C GLY A 226 -4.66 21.74 -11.25
N GLY A 227 -4.44 21.80 -9.95
CA GLY A 227 -4.42 23.03 -9.17
C GLY A 227 -4.45 22.75 -7.67
N VAL A 228 -4.51 23.82 -6.89
CA VAL A 228 -4.74 23.75 -5.45
C VAL A 228 -6.18 23.34 -5.21
N LEU A 229 -6.38 22.22 -4.49
CA LEU A 229 -7.71 21.67 -4.26
C LEU A 229 -8.45 22.46 -3.19
N LEU A 230 -7.77 22.76 -2.09
CA LEU A 230 -8.33 23.49 -0.95
C LEU A 230 -7.94 24.97 -1.00
N ARG A 231 -8.82 25.86 -0.54
CA ARG A 231 -8.60 27.31 -0.57
C ARG A 231 -7.54 27.72 0.46
N GLY A 232 -6.51 28.38 -0.06
CA GLY A 232 -5.37 28.84 0.72
C GLY A 232 -4.13 28.07 0.34
N GLU A 233 -2.97 28.69 0.38
CA GLU A 233 -1.70 27.98 0.25
C GLU A 233 -0.83 28.37 1.43
N GLY A 234 -0.32 27.37 2.15
CA GLY A 234 0.59 27.56 3.25
C GLY A 234 0.12 28.54 4.34
N GLY A 235 1.07 28.97 5.15
CA GLY A 235 0.89 29.83 6.30
C GLY A 235 1.09 29.07 7.61
N THR A 236 1.89 29.65 8.51
CA THR A 236 1.89 29.23 9.92
C THR A 236 0.64 29.79 10.61
N ARG A 237 0.09 29.12 11.63
CA ARG A 237 -0.96 29.73 12.48
C ARG A 237 -0.51 31.14 12.95
N PRO A 238 -1.33 32.21 12.85
CA PRO A 238 -2.74 32.31 12.47
C PRO A 238 -2.98 32.82 11.03
N THR A 239 -2.00 32.66 10.13
CA THR A 239 -2.07 33.20 8.76
C THR A 239 -2.92 32.37 7.79
N ILE A 240 -3.43 31.24 8.26
CA ILE A 240 -4.29 30.32 7.52
C ILE A 240 -5.65 30.95 7.21
N PRO A 241 -6.17 30.81 5.97
CA PRO A 241 -7.51 31.27 5.61
C PRO A 241 -8.62 30.62 6.44
N LEU A 242 -9.69 31.37 6.64
CA LEU A 242 -10.86 30.94 7.40
C LEU A 242 -11.95 30.45 6.44
N SER A 243 -12.70 29.44 6.89
CA SER A 243 -13.81 28.85 6.15
C SER A 243 -15.00 29.81 6.08
N ASP A 244 -15.94 29.54 5.18
CA ASP A 244 -17.22 30.25 5.16
C ASP A 244 -18.15 29.85 6.33
N ASP A 245 -17.81 28.78 7.06
CA ASP A 245 -18.52 28.28 8.24
C ASP A 245 -17.90 28.83 9.55
N SER A 246 -18.73 28.91 10.60
CA SER A 246 -18.34 29.42 11.92
C SER A 246 -18.94 28.63 13.06
N ASP A 247 -18.22 28.53 14.18
CA ASP A 247 -18.70 28.02 15.45
C ASP A 247 -18.90 29.16 16.49
N GLU A 248 -19.03 28.79 17.78
CA GLU A 248 -19.19 29.78 18.85
C GLU A 248 -17.93 30.64 19.12
N PHE A 249 -16.78 30.25 18.56
CA PHE A 249 -15.49 30.92 18.70
C PHE A 249 -15.07 31.71 17.45
N GLY A 250 -15.68 31.47 16.29
CA GLY A 250 -15.49 32.27 15.08
C GLY A 250 -15.50 31.45 13.80
N LEU A 251 -14.93 32.01 12.73
CA LEU A 251 -14.74 31.24 11.49
C LEU A 251 -13.67 30.17 11.70
N LEU A 252 -13.89 28.98 11.17
CA LEU A 252 -13.00 27.84 11.35
C LEU A 252 -11.75 27.96 10.45
N PRO A 253 -10.55 27.55 10.90
CA PRO A 253 -9.38 27.38 10.03
C PRO A 253 -9.63 26.33 8.94
N LEU A 254 -9.07 26.52 7.74
CA LEU A 254 -9.31 25.62 6.61
C LEU A 254 -8.31 24.46 6.47
N HIS A 255 -7.00 24.74 6.51
CA HIS A 255 -5.91 23.78 6.41
C HIS A 255 -4.54 24.52 6.38
N GLY A 256 -3.43 23.78 6.49
CA GLY A 256 -2.08 24.32 6.34
C GLY A 256 -1.10 23.27 5.81
N SER A 257 -0.26 22.75 6.70
CA SER A 257 0.78 21.77 6.44
C SER A 257 0.23 20.33 6.53
N ILE A 258 0.10 19.69 5.38
CA ILE A 258 -0.47 18.34 5.26
C ILE A 258 0.66 17.32 5.03
N ASN A 259 0.89 16.44 6.00
CA ASN A 259 2.05 15.53 6.02
C ASN A 259 1.73 14.05 5.83
N GLY A 260 0.45 13.71 5.66
CA GLY A 260 0.01 12.35 5.36
C GLY A 260 -0.22 12.09 3.88
N ARG A 261 -0.38 10.81 3.53
CA ARG A 261 -0.98 10.42 2.25
C ARG A 261 -2.46 10.86 2.26
N PRO A 262 -2.93 11.60 1.24
CA PRO A 262 -4.36 11.83 1.07
C PRO A 262 -5.10 10.52 0.77
N ASN A 263 -6.22 10.28 1.45
CA ASN A 263 -7.09 9.13 1.24
C ASN A 263 -8.43 9.65 0.72
N ALA A 264 -8.89 9.20 -0.44
CA ALA A 264 -10.09 9.72 -1.07
C ALA A 264 -11.09 8.62 -1.41
N THR A 265 -12.34 9.06 -1.53
CA THR A 265 -13.45 8.31 -2.13
C THR A 265 -14.13 9.23 -3.13
N GLY A 266 -14.73 8.67 -4.18
CA GLY A 266 -15.32 9.43 -5.26
C GLY A 266 -14.26 9.95 -6.23
N THR A 267 -14.70 10.75 -7.20
CA THR A 267 -13.86 11.24 -8.29
C THR A 267 -13.79 12.77 -8.32
N TRP A 268 -12.60 13.31 -8.56
CA TRP A 268 -12.35 14.74 -8.74
C TRP A 268 -13.25 15.35 -9.83
N GLY A 269 -13.90 16.46 -9.50
CA GLY A 269 -14.86 17.12 -10.37
C GLY A 269 -16.25 16.46 -10.42
N VAL A 270 -16.47 15.39 -9.64
CA VAL A 270 -17.74 14.66 -9.55
C VAL A 270 -18.29 14.70 -8.13
N ASP A 271 -17.69 13.94 -7.21
CA ASP A 271 -18.20 13.66 -5.86
C ASP A 271 -17.07 13.42 -4.83
N LEU A 272 -15.91 14.02 -5.06
CA LEU A 272 -14.70 13.82 -4.27
C LEU A 272 -14.91 14.12 -2.78
N SER A 273 -14.52 13.17 -1.93
CA SER A 273 -14.26 13.38 -0.51
C SER A 273 -12.83 12.94 -0.21
N VAL A 274 -12.09 13.74 0.52
CA VAL A 274 -10.68 13.48 0.82
C VAL A 274 -10.38 13.68 2.29
N ALA A 275 -9.71 12.70 2.89
CA ALA A 275 -9.18 12.75 4.24
C ALA A 275 -7.65 12.83 4.23
N ALA A 276 -7.08 13.69 5.06
CA ALA A 276 -5.64 13.83 5.20
C ALA A 276 -5.26 14.33 6.60
N MET A 277 -3.98 14.16 6.95
CA MET A 277 -3.44 14.69 8.20
C MET A 277 -3.02 16.14 8.05
N ASP A 278 -3.49 17.00 8.93
CA ASP A 278 -3.12 18.41 8.98
C ASP A 278 -2.55 18.74 10.37
N GLU A 279 -1.35 19.33 10.39
CA GLU A 279 -0.64 19.70 11.63
C GLU A 279 -1.00 21.09 12.15
N ASP A 280 -1.62 21.93 11.31
CA ASP A 280 -1.95 23.31 11.67
C ASP A 280 -3.39 23.45 12.17
N MET A 281 -4.24 22.45 11.92
CA MET A 281 -5.63 22.44 12.36
C MET A 281 -5.77 22.01 13.82
N ASP A 282 -6.61 22.72 14.57
CA ASP A 282 -6.82 22.51 16.00
C ASP A 282 -8.06 21.64 16.26
N VAL A 283 -7.93 20.58 17.05
CA VAL A 283 -9.02 19.63 17.36
C VAL A 283 -10.04 20.21 18.33
N ASP A 284 -9.65 21.19 19.15
CA ASP A 284 -10.58 21.94 19.99
C ASP A 284 -11.25 23.10 19.22
N LEU A 285 -10.82 23.35 17.98
CA LEU A 285 -11.23 24.45 17.11
C LEU A 285 -11.07 25.84 17.75
N VAL A 286 -10.30 25.94 18.83
CA VAL A 286 -9.96 27.20 19.50
C VAL A 286 -8.70 27.77 18.86
N LEU A 287 -8.72 29.07 18.55
CA LEU A 287 -7.51 29.80 18.11
C LEU A 287 -6.55 30.01 19.29
N ASN A 288 -6.03 28.92 19.87
CA ASN A 288 -4.99 28.94 20.89
C ASN A 288 -3.59 28.83 20.20
N THR A 289 -2.49 29.08 20.93
CA THR A 289 -1.12 29.02 20.37
C THR A 289 -0.42 27.67 20.61
N ALA A 290 -1.11 26.67 21.15
CA ALA A 290 -0.57 25.33 21.38
C ALA A 290 -0.85 24.46 20.15
N ASN A 291 0.16 23.71 19.72
CA ASN A 291 0.01 22.72 18.66
C ASN A 291 -0.59 21.44 19.27
N ASP A 292 -1.78 21.05 18.81
CA ASP A 292 -2.48 19.84 19.25
C ASP A 292 -2.07 18.57 18.47
N GLY A 293 -1.10 18.70 17.56
CA GLY A 293 -0.53 17.60 16.78
C GLY A 293 -1.27 17.31 15.47
N ASN A 294 -0.78 16.33 14.71
CA ASN A 294 -1.32 16.00 13.39
C ASN A 294 -2.61 15.18 13.51
N SER A 295 -3.75 15.79 13.20
CA SER A 295 -5.05 15.12 13.24
C SER A 295 -5.57 14.81 11.84
N VAL A 296 -6.46 13.81 11.72
CA VAL A 296 -7.05 13.42 10.44
C VAL A 296 -8.34 14.18 10.23
N TRP A 297 -8.41 14.92 9.12
CA TRP A 297 -9.54 15.76 8.73
C TRP A 297 -10.08 15.31 7.39
N ARG A 298 -11.40 15.42 7.18
CA ARG A 298 -12.07 15.11 5.91
C ARG A 298 -12.71 16.35 5.31
N TRP A 299 -12.44 16.60 4.04
CA TRP A 299 -13.10 17.61 3.21
C TRP A 299 -14.02 16.93 2.20
N ASN A 300 -15.31 17.26 2.27
CA ASN A 300 -16.32 16.81 1.30
C ASN A 300 -16.38 17.80 0.12
N VAL A 301 -15.41 17.68 -0.79
CA VAL A 301 -15.16 18.63 -1.88
C VAL A 301 -16.27 18.63 -2.94
N GLY A 302 -16.90 17.47 -3.17
CA GLY A 302 -17.92 17.27 -4.18
C GLY A 302 -17.39 17.48 -5.60
N SER A 303 -18.13 18.22 -6.43
CA SER A 303 -17.74 18.49 -7.82
C SER A 303 -16.76 19.67 -7.98
N THR A 304 -16.25 20.24 -6.89
CA THR A 304 -15.35 21.40 -6.94
C THR A 304 -14.00 21.00 -7.54
N LEU A 305 -13.52 21.77 -8.52
CA LEU A 305 -12.26 21.46 -9.21
C LEU A 305 -11.03 21.97 -8.44
N THR A 306 -11.10 23.18 -7.90
CA THR A 306 -10.01 23.87 -7.17
C THR A 306 -10.60 24.90 -6.22
N ASP A 307 -9.82 25.40 -5.27
CA ASP A 307 -10.21 26.48 -4.33
C ASP A 307 -11.47 26.15 -3.49
N PHE A 308 -11.57 24.91 -3.01
CA PHE A 308 -12.64 24.50 -2.10
C PHE A 308 -12.50 25.19 -0.74
N ALA A 309 -13.56 25.86 -0.28
CA ALA A 309 -13.56 26.67 0.94
C ALA A 309 -14.48 26.15 2.07
N GLY A 310 -15.03 24.94 1.90
CA GLY A 310 -15.87 24.33 2.92
C GLY A 310 -15.05 23.84 4.12
N ALA A 311 -15.64 23.90 5.31
CA ALA A 311 -15.00 23.40 6.52
C ALA A 311 -14.82 21.87 6.48
N PRO A 312 -13.70 21.34 6.97
CA PRO A 312 -13.55 19.91 7.16
C PRO A 312 -14.29 19.40 8.40
N THR A 313 -14.49 18.09 8.45
CA THR A 313 -14.91 17.36 9.64
C THR A 313 -13.71 16.62 10.24
N LEU A 314 -13.60 16.63 11.57
CA LEU A 314 -12.58 15.85 12.28
C LEU A 314 -12.94 14.36 12.19
N GLU A 315 -12.04 13.55 11.67
CA GLU A 315 -12.21 12.09 11.59
C GLU A 315 -11.50 11.39 12.75
N VAL A 316 -10.29 11.86 13.05
CA VAL A 316 -9.47 11.32 14.13
C VAL A 316 -8.72 12.48 14.81
N GLY A 317 -9.18 12.86 15.99
CA GLY A 317 -8.55 13.84 16.86
C GLY A 317 -7.49 13.21 17.74
N VAL A 318 -6.26 13.71 17.65
CA VAL A 318 -5.13 13.18 18.42
C VAL A 318 -4.49 14.27 19.27
N GLY A 319 -5.28 14.87 20.16
CA GLY A 319 -4.86 15.93 21.08
C GLY A 319 -6.01 16.36 22.02
N SER A 320 -5.68 16.74 23.26
CA SER A 320 -6.59 17.21 24.34
C SER A 320 -7.52 16.17 25.03
N LEU A 321 -6.92 15.24 25.79
CA LEU A 321 -7.57 14.56 26.93
C LEU A 321 -7.03 15.16 28.25
N THR A 322 -7.53 16.33 28.65
CA THR A 322 -7.01 17.18 29.75
C THR A 322 -7.24 16.66 31.18
N SER A 323 -6.86 15.42 31.50
CA SER A 323 -6.77 15.00 32.90
C SER A 323 -5.42 14.35 33.26
N PRO A 324 -4.81 14.68 34.42
CA PRO A 324 -3.60 14.01 34.89
C PRO A 324 -3.94 12.56 35.26
N GLY A 325 -3.61 11.62 34.36
CA GLY A 325 -3.93 10.20 34.47
C GLY A 325 -4.30 9.63 33.10
N ALA A 326 -3.32 9.56 32.20
CA ALA A 326 -3.51 9.18 30.80
C ALA A 326 -4.24 7.83 30.63
N THR A 327 -5.39 7.86 29.95
CA THR A 327 -6.02 6.69 29.30
C THR A 327 -6.59 7.20 27.99
N THR A 328 -5.95 6.84 26.88
CA THR A 328 -6.16 7.48 25.57
C THR A 328 -6.68 6.48 24.54
N GLY A 329 -7.45 5.51 25.01
CA GLY A 329 -8.22 4.53 24.23
C GLY A 329 -8.78 3.52 25.22
N GLN A 330 -9.99 3.03 24.99
CA GLN A 330 -10.49 1.84 25.70
C GLN A 330 -10.68 0.73 24.67
N HIS A 331 -10.18 -0.46 24.97
CA HIS A 331 -10.60 -1.66 24.24
C HIS A 331 -12.13 -1.81 24.34
N THR A 332 -12.75 -2.61 23.48
CA THR A 332 -14.21 -2.88 23.52
C THR A 332 -14.68 -3.47 24.87
N ASP A 333 -13.76 -3.98 25.69
CA ASP A 333 -14.01 -4.47 27.04
C ASP A 333 -13.83 -3.42 28.16
N GLY A 334 -13.48 -2.18 27.81
CA GLY A 334 -13.29 -1.06 28.73
C GLY A 334 -11.89 -0.98 29.36
N SER A 335 -10.95 -1.86 29.00
CA SER A 335 -9.56 -1.78 29.48
C SER A 335 -8.78 -0.65 28.78
N PRO A 336 -7.85 0.03 29.49
CA PRO A 336 -7.13 1.18 28.95
C PRO A 336 -6.09 0.76 27.89
N VAL A 337 -5.99 1.54 26.82
CA VAL A 337 -4.98 1.42 25.76
C VAL A 337 -3.95 2.54 25.93
N PHE A 338 -2.66 2.20 25.84
CA PHE A 338 -1.58 3.19 25.89
C PHE A 338 -1.40 3.90 24.54
N LEU A 339 -2.15 4.98 24.30
CA LEU A 339 -1.92 5.90 23.17
C LEU A 339 -1.27 7.19 23.64
N ASN A 340 0.05 7.25 23.78
CA ASN A 340 0.70 8.53 24.04
C ASN A 340 0.90 9.32 22.74
N LEU A 341 -0.18 9.69 22.04
CA LEU A 341 -0.11 10.55 20.84
C LEU A 341 0.03 12.04 21.23
N ASN A 342 0.82 12.38 22.25
CA ASN A 342 1.03 13.77 22.70
C ASN A 342 1.57 14.73 21.60
N VAL A 343 1.87 14.24 20.41
CA VAL A 343 2.33 15.00 19.22
C VAL A 343 1.47 14.67 17.98
N GLY A 344 0.34 13.99 18.14
CA GLY A 344 -0.51 13.49 17.07
C GLY A 344 0.05 12.31 16.27
N VAL A 345 -0.48 12.07 15.06
CA VAL A 345 0.01 11.00 14.16
C VAL A 345 1.31 11.44 13.51
N THR A 346 2.42 10.78 13.85
CA THR A 346 3.75 11.34 13.57
C THR A 346 4.35 10.99 12.21
N ALA A 347 3.79 10.01 11.47
CA ALA A 347 4.34 9.61 10.16
C ALA A 347 3.31 9.53 9.03
N ASN A 348 2.25 8.72 9.19
CA ASN A 348 1.23 8.57 8.15
C ASN A 348 -0.11 8.10 8.72
N ALA A 349 -1.19 8.38 7.99
CA ALA A 349 -2.52 7.81 8.23
C ALA A 349 -3.04 7.22 6.93
N HIS A 350 -3.31 5.91 6.95
CA HIS A 350 -3.90 5.21 5.83
C HIS A 350 -5.29 4.70 6.20
N TYR A 351 -6.27 4.98 5.35
CA TYR A 351 -7.62 4.45 5.51
C TYR A 351 -7.81 3.26 4.57
N ASN A 352 -8.22 2.12 5.15
CA ASN A 352 -8.58 0.95 4.37
C ASN A 352 -10.11 0.83 4.34
N GLU A 353 -10.70 1.07 3.17
CA GLU A 353 -12.15 1.02 2.96
C GLU A 353 -12.76 -0.38 3.11
N HIS A 354 -11.98 -1.44 2.88
CA HIS A 354 -12.46 -2.82 2.98
C HIS A 354 -12.80 -3.17 4.43
N PHE A 355 -12.00 -2.66 5.38
CA PHE A 355 -12.17 -2.89 6.80
C PHE A 355 -12.88 -1.75 7.54
N ASP A 356 -13.08 -0.60 6.90
CA ASP A 356 -13.53 0.64 7.54
C ASP A 356 -12.64 1.00 8.76
N LYS A 357 -11.31 1.02 8.53
CA LYS A 357 -10.31 1.25 9.58
C LYS A 357 -9.22 2.21 9.17
N TRP A 358 -8.74 2.97 10.15
CA TRP A 358 -7.54 3.80 10.06
C TRP A 358 -6.34 3.06 10.63
N TYR A 359 -5.22 3.14 9.91
CA TYR A 359 -3.92 2.61 10.29
C TYR A 359 -2.96 3.79 10.41
N LEU A 360 -2.67 4.17 11.65
CA LEU A 360 -1.89 5.34 11.99
C LEU A 360 -0.47 4.90 12.35
N SER A 361 0.51 5.36 11.59
CA SER A 361 1.93 5.06 11.80
C SER A 361 2.68 6.22 12.43
N GLY A 362 3.74 5.88 13.17
CA GLY A 362 4.56 6.85 13.89
C GLY A 362 5.92 6.31 14.31
N SER A 363 6.86 7.23 14.51
CA SER A 363 8.20 6.87 14.99
C SER A 363 8.21 6.76 16.51
N ARG A 364 8.53 5.56 17.02
CA ARG A 364 8.86 5.28 18.43
C ARG A 364 10.38 5.19 18.53
N PHE A 365 11.01 6.05 19.34
CA PHE A 365 12.47 5.99 19.55
C PHE A 365 12.84 5.12 20.75
N ASN A 366 12.02 5.14 21.81
CA ASN A 366 12.24 4.40 23.05
C ASN A 366 11.04 3.52 23.46
N GLY A 367 11.29 2.52 24.32
CA GLY A 367 10.27 1.63 24.87
C GLY A 367 9.17 2.33 25.68
N ASP A 368 9.37 3.57 26.15
CA ASP A 368 8.37 4.34 26.87
C ASP A 368 7.55 5.32 26.01
N ASP A 369 7.90 5.50 24.73
CA ASP A 369 7.23 6.41 23.77
C ASP A 369 5.87 5.88 23.26
N SER A 370 5.21 6.67 22.40
CA SER A 370 3.93 6.37 21.73
C SER A 370 3.93 5.05 20.94
N SER A 371 2.72 4.52 20.65
CA SER A 371 2.56 3.41 19.70
C SER A 371 3.07 3.80 18.31
N SER A 372 3.84 2.91 17.68
CA SER A 372 4.36 3.10 16.31
C SER A 372 3.35 2.75 15.22
N LEU A 373 2.40 1.86 15.51
CA LEU A 373 1.26 1.56 14.65
C LEU A 373 0.01 1.39 15.54
N VAL A 374 -1.05 2.11 15.18
CA VAL A 374 -2.36 2.04 15.84
C VAL A 374 -3.41 1.77 14.78
N ILE A 375 -4.28 0.80 15.04
CA ILE A 375 -5.40 0.46 14.17
C ILE A 375 -6.68 0.78 14.93
N LEU A 376 -7.55 1.56 14.31
CA LEU A 376 -8.75 2.06 14.95
C LEU A 376 -9.92 2.11 13.98
N THR A 377 -11.12 2.01 14.53
CA THR A 377 -12.37 2.21 13.81
C THR A 377 -12.81 3.66 14.00
N PRO A 378 -13.13 4.41 12.93
CA PRO A 378 -13.69 5.75 13.07
C PRO A 378 -15.09 5.70 13.70
N GLU A 379 -15.52 6.77 14.35
CA GLU A 379 -16.90 6.89 14.89
C GLU A 379 -17.98 6.81 13.81
N GLY A 380 -17.60 7.09 12.57
CA GLY A 380 -18.48 7.17 11.41
C GLY A 380 -19.13 8.54 11.26
N PRO A 381 -20.07 8.68 10.30
CA PRO A 381 -20.64 9.97 9.92
C PRO A 381 -21.35 10.69 11.08
N GLY A 382 -20.95 11.92 11.36
CA GLY A 382 -21.53 12.76 12.40
C GLY A 382 -20.94 12.55 13.80
N GLY A 383 -19.92 11.68 13.93
CA GLY A 383 -19.03 11.66 15.08
C GLY A 383 -18.26 12.97 15.25
N ASP A 384 -17.75 13.22 16.45
CA ASP A 384 -16.89 14.38 16.73
C ASP A 384 -15.40 14.09 16.54
N GLY A 385 -15.07 12.82 16.25
CA GLY A 385 -13.72 12.36 15.97
C GLY A 385 -12.85 12.21 17.22
N LYS A 386 -13.43 12.32 18.43
CA LYS A 386 -12.72 12.27 19.73
C LYS A 386 -12.99 10.99 20.51
N ASP A 387 -14.11 10.32 20.28
CA ASP A 387 -14.51 9.02 20.84
C ASP A 387 -13.92 7.85 20.02
N ILE A 388 -12.59 7.80 19.95
CA ILE A 388 -11.85 6.81 19.14
C ILE A 388 -11.88 5.41 19.78
N VAL A 389 -12.21 4.38 18.99
CA VAL A 389 -12.11 2.97 19.37
C VAL A 389 -10.82 2.37 18.80
N VAL A 390 -9.88 2.00 19.68
CA VAL A 390 -8.63 1.33 19.27
C VAL A 390 -8.85 -0.18 19.23
N ASP A 391 -8.70 -0.75 18.04
CA ASP A 391 -8.82 -2.19 17.84
C ASP A 391 -7.49 -2.90 18.10
N TRP A 392 -6.37 -2.26 17.75
CA TRP A 392 -5.04 -2.83 17.93
C TRP A 392 -3.96 -1.75 18.08
N SER A 393 -2.94 -2.04 18.91
CA SER A 393 -1.79 -1.15 19.12
C SER A 393 -0.51 -1.97 19.16
N SER A 394 0.50 -1.53 18.39
CA SER A 394 1.81 -2.18 18.38
C SER A 394 2.54 -2.10 19.72
N LYS A 395 2.28 -1.03 20.49
CA LYS A 395 2.85 -0.89 21.83
C LYS A 395 2.25 -1.91 22.78
N GLN A 396 0.92 -2.05 22.79
CA GLN A 396 0.26 -3.03 23.64
C GLN A 396 0.70 -4.45 23.27
N PHE A 397 0.73 -4.77 21.97
CA PHE A 397 1.25 -6.04 21.47
C PHE A 397 2.69 -6.30 21.94
N SER A 398 3.59 -5.32 21.82
CA SER A 398 4.99 -5.52 22.23
C SER A 398 5.14 -5.66 23.75
N ILE A 399 4.33 -4.99 24.57
CA ILE A 399 4.33 -5.14 26.03
C ILE A 399 3.82 -6.53 26.43
N ASP A 400 2.67 -6.96 25.89
CA ASP A 400 2.02 -8.22 26.23
C ASP A 400 2.91 -9.44 25.96
N ASN A 401 3.89 -9.27 25.07
CA ASN A 401 4.81 -10.32 24.63
C ASN A 401 6.27 -10.07 25.03
N GLY A 402 6.57 -9.04 25.84
CA GLY A 402 7.94 -8.75 26.30
C GLY A 402 8.92 -8.30 25.21
N LEU A 403 8.41 -7.75 24.10
CA LEU A 403 9.15 -7.34 22.91
C LEU A 403 9.31 -5.82 22.77
N ASP A 404 8.87 -5.05 23.76
CA ASP A 404 8.80 -3.58 23.68
C ASP A 404 10.17 -2.88 23.74
N GLY A 405 11.24 -3.64 24.01
CA GLY A 405 12.62 -3.17 24.11
C GLY A 405 12.81 -2.11 25.20
N TYR A 406 11.97 -2.12 26.24
CA TYR A 406 12.17 -1.31 27.44
C TYR A 406 13.12 -2.02 28.41
N VAL A 407 14.15 -1.30 28.87
CA VAL A 407 15.12 -1.83 29.83
C VAL A 407 14.72 -1.36 31.24
N ASP A 408 14.18 -2.26 32.06
CA ASP A 408 14.04 -2.00 33.50
C ASP A 408 15.40 -2.13 34.18
N VAL A 409 16.03 -0.98 34.44
CA VAL A 409 17.34 -0.88 35.11
C VAL A 409 17.33 -1.36 36.58
N THR A 410 16.20 -1.83 37.12
CA THR A 410 16.09 -2.32 38.50
C THR A 410 16.12 -3.84 38.65
N ASP A 411 16.03 -4.62 37.57
CA ASP A 411 16.12 -6.09 37.62
C ASP A 411 17.37 -6.63 36.86
N PRO A 412 18.41 -7.10 37.57
CA PRO A 412 19.64 -7.59 36.95
C PRO A 412 19.51 -8.98 36.30
N ILE A 413 18.37 -9.67 36.40
CA ILE A 413 18.14 -10.99 35.76
C ILE A 413 17.59 -10.85 34.34
N PHE A 414 16.94 -9.72 34.00
CA PHE A 414 16.35 -9.46 32.68
C PHE A 414 17.17 -8.55 31.76
N ALA A 415 18.43 -8.27 32.11
CA ALA A 415 19.38 -7.49 31.30
C ALA A 415 19.77 -8.15 29.93
N ALA A 416 19.05 -9.19 29.51
CA ALA A 416 19.19 -9.83 28.20
C ALA A 416 18.14 -9.35 27.16
N SER A 417 17.15 -8.53 27.54
CA SER A 417 16.16 -7.95 26.60
C SER A 417 16.55 -6.58 26.02
N GLU A 418 17.81 -6.15 26.21
CA GLU A 418 18.29 -4.79 25.89
C GLU A 418 18.42 -4.46 24.39
N ASP A 419 17.86 -5.25 23.46
CA ASP A 419 17.90 -4.85 22.06
C ASP A 419 16.64 -4.09 21.66
N VAL A 420 16.82 -2.79 21.43
CA VAL A 420 15.86 -1.93 20.72
C VAL A 420 15.38 -2.56 19.41
N ALA A 421 16.16 -3.50 18.84
CA ALA A 421 15.78 -4.27 17.68
C ALA A 421 14.55 -5.17 17.89
N ASN A 422 14.23 -5.64 19.11
CA ASN A 422 13.15 -6.62 19.36
C ASN A 422 11.76 -6.11 18.99
N ASP A 423 11.49 -4.82 19.18
CA ASP A 423 10.22 -4.24 18.76
C ASP A 423 10.19 -4.10 17.23
N ILE A 424 9.59 -5.09 16.56
CA ILE A 424 9.52 -5.13 15.10
C ILE A 424 8.74 -3.95 14.52
N PHE A 425 7.89 -3.27 15.28
CA PHE A 425 7.12 -2.11 14.83
C PHE A 425 7.85 -0.79 15.08
N ARG A 426 9.05 -0.82 15.66
CA ARG A 426 9.83 0.38 15.89
C ARG A 426 10.08 1.12 14.59
N ASN A 427 9.88 2.44 14.62
CA ASN A 427 9.97 3.30 13.44
C ASN A 427 9.07 2.88 12.27
N ALA A 428 7.93 2.23 12.54
CA ALA A 428 6.90 2.04 11.51
C ALA A 428 6.50 3.40 10.94
N HIS A 429 6.65 3.55 9.62
CA HIS A 429 6.54 4.84 8.95
C HIS A 429 5.41 4.85 7.94
N ASN A 430 5.32 3.83 7.09
CA ASN A 430 4.24 3.68 6.12
C ASN A 430 3.61 2.30 6.24
N VAL A 431 2.32 2.24 5.94
CA VAL A 431 1.59 0.99 5.80
C VAL A 431 0.90 0.96 4.44
N TRP A 432 0.78 -0.23 3.87
CA TRP A 432 0.03 -0.50 2.65
C TRP A 432 -0.55 -1.91 2.68
N PHE A 433 -1.36 -2.29 1.70
CA PHE A 433 -2.11 -3.53 1.71
C PHE A 433 -1.93 -4.31 0.41
N SER A 434 -2.06 -5.64 0.48
CA SER A 434 -2.23 -6.45 -0.71
C SER A 434 -3.57 -6.09 -1.40
N PRO A 435 -3.71 -6.23 -2.73
CA PRO A 435 -4.95 -5.89 -3.43
C PRO A 435 -6.20 -6.64 -2.94
N ASP A 436 -6.04 -7.83 -2.35
CA ASP A 436 -7.13 -8.63 -1.75
C ASP A 436 -7.39 -8.29 -0.27
N ASN A 437 -6.63 -7.35 0.30
CA ASN A 437 -6.64 -6.95 1.71
C ASN A 437 -6.29 -8.06 2.72
N THR A 438 -5.71 -9.19 2.31
CA THR A 438 -5.32 -10.26 3.24
C THR A 438 -3.99 -10.04 3.94
N LYS A 439 -3.15 -9.12 3.44
CA LYS A 439 -1.84 -8.77 3.99
C LYS A 439 -1.69 -7.25 4.15
N MET A 440 -0.98 -6.84 5.18
CA MET A 440 -0.47 -5.49 5.38
C MET A 440 1.05 -5.48 5.23
N TYR A 441 1.57 -4.51 4.51
CA TYR A 441 3.00 -4.22 4.42
C TYR A 441 3.34 -3.06 5.35
N VAL A 442 4.19 -3.30 6.33
CA VAL A 442 4.68 -2.27 7.26
C VAL A 442 6.11 -1.91 6.89
N HIS A 443 6.30 -0.68 6.41
CA HIS A 443 7.62 -0.12 6.19
C HIS A 443 8.17 0.52 7.47
N ARG A 444 9.42 0.18 7.80
CA ARG A 444 10.19 0.64 8.95
C ARG A 444 11.27 1.59 8.46
N ARG A 445 11.14 2.88 8.80
CA ARG A 445 12.05 3.95 8.34
C ARG A 445 13.51 3.68 8.72
N GLN A 446 13.73 3.04 9.86
CA GLN A 446 15.05 2.66 10.34
C GLN A 446 14.96 1.36 11.12
N VAL A 447 15.85 0.42 10.79
CA VAL A 447 16.02 -0.85 11.51
C VAL A 447 17.35 -0.79 12.25
N LEU A 448 17.32 -0.95 13.58
CA LEU A 448 18.46 -0.80 14.48
C LEU A 448 19.14 -2.15 14.73
N GLY A 449 19.78 -2.70 13.70
CA GLY A 449 20.50 -3.97 13.81
C GLY A 449 19.66 -5.22 13.52
N GLU A 450 20.25 -6.37 13.76
CA GLU A 450 19.59 -7.67 13.59
C GLU A 450 18.50 -7.83 14.66
N ASN A 451 17.32 -8.31 14.27
CA ASN A 451 16.22 -8.50 15.20
C ASN A 451 16.19 -9.98 15.61
N PRO A 452 16.59 -10.38 16.81
CA PRO A 452 16.75 -11.81 17.13
C PRO A 452 15.44 -12.63 17.07
N ILE A 453 14.26 -11.99 17.07
CA ILE A 453 12.95 -12.67 17.18
C ILE A 453 12.24 -12.93 15.84
N LEU A 454 12.69 -12.37 14.70
CA LEU A 454 12.10 -12.62 13.37
C LEU A 454 12.50 -13.99 12.77
N GLY A 455 12.98 -14.94 13.58
CA GLY A 455 13.37 -16.29 13.16
C GLY A 455 14.83 -16.41 12.68
N ALA A 456 15.17 -17.57 12.08
CA ALA A 456 16.56 -17.92 11.73
C ALA A 456 17.23 -17.02 10.65
N ASP A 457 16.44 -16.25 9.90
CA ASP A 457 16.91 -15.30 8.87
C ASP A 457 16.97 -13.83 9.36
N SER A 458 16.81 -13.63 10.66
CA SER A 458 16.66 -12.30 11.24
C SER A 458 17.94 -11.45 11.31
N GLY A 459 19.07 -12.06 10.94
CA GLY A 459 20.39 -11.44 10.84
C GLY A 459 20.56 -10.37 9.75
N LEU A 460 19.47 -9.89 9.12
CA LEU A 460 19.53 -9.03 7.93
C LEU A 460 18.63 -7.78 7.99
N GLY A 461 17.81 -7.61 9.04
CA GLY A 461 17.03 -6.40 9.37
C GLY A 461 16.11 -5.81 8.27
N ALA A 462 15.27 -6.62 7.64
CA ALA A 462 14.35 -6.20 6.57
C ALA A 462 13.59 -4.88 6.84
N LYS A 463 13.59 -3.92 5.92
CA LYS A 463 12.85 -2.66 6.11
C LYS A 463 11.35 -2.78 5.93
N ILE A 464 10.87 -3.84 5.30
CA ILE A 464 9.44 -4.06 5.06
C ILE A 464 9.05 -5.40 5.68
N LEU A 465 7.92 -5.42 6.40
CA LEU A 465 7.32 -6.62 6.95
C LEU A 465 5.97 -6.84 6.25
N GLU A 466 5.78 -7.99 5.62
CA GLU A 466 4.45 -8.46 5.22
C GLU A 466 3.83 -9.20 6.41
N ILE A 467 2.66 -8.74 6.84
CA ILE A 467 1.93 -9.23 7.99
C ILE A 467 0.54 -9.66 7.53
N PRO A 468 0.13 -10.92 7.72
CA PRO A 468 -1.23 -11.36 7.44
C PRO A 468 -2.24 -10.63 8.31
N LEU A 469 -3.43 -10.42 7.74
CA LEU A 469 -4.56 -9.83 8.42
C LEU A 469 -5.67 -10.87 8.63
N ASP A 470 -6.45 -10.68 9.68
CA ASP A 470 -7.71 -11.38 9.87
C ASP A 470 -8.84 -10.73 9.06
N GLU A 471 -10.05 -11.28 9.17
CA GLU A 471 -11.25 -10.77 8.49
C GLU A 471 -11.65 -9.35 8.90
N ASN A 472 -11.10 -8.83 10.01
CA ASN A 472 -11.35 -7.48 10.51
C ASN A 472 -10.18 -6.53 10.22
N GLY A 473 -9.16 -6.96 9.48
CA GLY A 473 -7.99 -6.14 9.16
C GLY A 473 -7.00 -6.03 10.31
N LEU A 474 -7.04 -6.92 11.30
CA LEU A 474 -6.11 -6.92 12.42
C LEU A 474 -4.90 -7.84 12.16
N PRO A 475 -3.69 -7.45 12.58
CA PRO A 475 -2.48 -8.25 12.41
C PRO A 475 -2.60 -9.65 13.04
N VAL A 476 -2.30 -10.69 12.25
CA VAL A 476 -2.17 -12.07 12.72
C VAL A 476 -0.70 -12.40 12.87
N ILE A 477 -0.20 -12.33 14.11
CA ILE A 477 1.20 -12.57 14.46
C ILE A 477 1.25 -13.69 15.49
N GLY A 478 1.92 -14.78 15.15
CA GLY A 478 2.14 -15.89 16.08
C GLY A 478 3.42 -15.69 16.89
N ILE A 479 3.44 -16.27 18.09
CA ILE A 479 4.67 -16.45 18.89
C ILE A 479 4.87 -17.94 19.03
N ASP A 480 5.98 -18.43 18.51
CA ASP A 480 6.42 -19.82 18.70
C ASP A 480 7.18 -19.92 20.01
N ASP A 481 6.52 -20.46 21.04
CA ASP A 481 7.13 -20.87 22.31
C ASP A 481 7.91 -22.16 22.03
N ASN A 482 9.24 -22.07 21.96
CA ASN A 482 10.12 -23.20 21.64
C ASN A 482 10.21 -24.23 22.79
N GLY A 483 9.15 -24.33 23.60
CA GLY A 483 8.84 -25.45 24.48
C GLY A 483 9.35 -25.27 25.89
N THR A 484 9.77 -24.06 26.27
CA THR A 484 10.18 -23.73 27.63
C THR A 484 9.22 -22.67 28.20
N PRO A 485 8.12 -23.09 28.83
CA PRO A 485 7.18 -22.16 29.44
C PRO A 485 7.90 -21.22 30.41
N GLU A 486 7.67 -19.91 30.27
CA GLU A 486 8.31 -18.80 31.02
C GLU A 486 9.71 -18.38 30.55
N ASP A 487 10.32 -19.04 29.55
CA ASP A 487 11.58 -18.62 28.91
C ASP A 487 11.30 -18.05 27.52
N THR A 488 11.35 -16.72 27.39
CA THR A 488 11.11 -16.03 26.12
C THR A 488 12.39 -15.81 25.31
N SER A 489 13.52 -16.39 25.73
CA SER A 489 14.82 -16.14 25.07
C SER A 489 15.03 -16.92 23.77
N ASP A 490 14.19 -17.93 23.52
CA ASP A 490 14.16 -18.74 22.31
C ASP A 490 12.81 -18.70 21.57
N ASP A 491 11.95 -17.73 21.91
CA ASP A 491 10.68 -17.48 21.25
C ASP A 491 10.88 -16.70 19.94
N PHE A 492 10.14 -17.09 18.89
CA PHE A 492 10.19 -16.41 17.59
C PHE A 492 8.82 -15.94 17.13
N LEU A 493 8.79 -14.80 16.45
CA LEU A 493 7.60 -14.36 15.73
C LEU A 493 7.40 -15.25 14.49
N THR A 494 6.17 -15.70 14.29
CA THR A 494 5.77 -16.49 13.14
C THR A 494 4.66 -15.81 12.36
N GLY A 495 4.53 -16.18 11.08
CA GLY A 495 3.52 -15.63 10.19
C GLY A 495 3.89 -14.29 9.55
N ILE A 496 5.09 -13.76 9.78
CA ILE A 496 5.57 -12.52 9.15
C ILE A 496 6.59 -12.87 8.06
N THR A 497 6.46 -12.27 6.87
CA THR A 497 7.45 -12.40 5.80
C THR A 497 8.32 -11.14 5.73
N PRO A 498 9.63 -11.22 6.00
CA PRO A 498 10.53 -10.09 5.82
C PRO A 498 10.81 -9.83 4.32
N ILE A 499 10.80 -8.55 3.92
CA ILE A 499 11.18 -8.11 2.57
C ILE A 499 12.38 -7.17 2.66
N PHE A 500 13.49 -7.55 2.02
CA PHE A 500 14.78 -6.87 2.11
C PHE A 500 14.94 -5.80 1.02
N THR A 501 15.28 -4.57 1.44
CA THR A 501 15.48 -3.42 0.55
C THR A 501 16.95 -3.16 0.23
N LEU A 502 17.25 -2.24 -0.70
CA LEU A 502 18.65 -1.87 -1.00
C LEU A 502 19.33 -1.13 0.15
N ALA A 503 18.59 -0.32 0.93
CA ALA A 503 19.24 0.43 2.00
C ALA A 503 19.79 -0.48 3.10
N ASN A 504 21.01 -0.14 3.51
CA ASN A 504 21.70 -0.83 4.59
C ASN A 504 20.98 -0.65 5.93
N GLN A 505 21.17 -1.63 6.80
CA GLN A 505 20.85 -1.56 8.22
C GLN A 505 21.27 -0.22 8.85
N GLY A 506 20.42 0.31 9.74
CA GLY A 506 20.64 1.59 10.42
C GLY A 506 20.37 2.85 9.60
N SER A 507 20.05 2.75 8.30
CA SER A 507 19.79 3.92 7.46
C SER A 507 18.35 4.41 7.60
N ALA A 508 18.15 5.71 7.85
CA ALA A 508 16.83 6.32 8.05
C ALA A 508 16.23 6.91 6.75
N GLY A 509 15.25 6.22 6.15
CA GLY A 509 14.51 6.64 4.95
C GLY A 509 13.26 7.46 5.29
N SER A 510 13.40 8.79 5.37
CA SER A 510 12.36 9.72 5.85
C SER A 510 11.41 10.19 4.74
N PHE A 511 11.91 10.14 3.50
CA PHE A 511 11.11 10.25 2.30
C PHE A 511 11.09 8.85 1.75
N SER A 512 9.97 8.18 1.96
CA SER A 512 9.76 6.82 1.54
C SER A 512 8.27 6.57 1.41
N ASP A 513 7.93 5.66 0.52
CA ASP A 513 6.57 5.20 0.36
C ASP A 513 6.54 3.78 -0.19
N ILE A 514 5.42 3.11 -0.03
CA ILE A 514 5.24 1.71 -0.42
C ILE A 514 3.86 1.55 -1.05
N GLN A 515 3.80 0.87 -2.19
CA GLN A 515 2.59 0.64 -2.95
C GLN A 515 2.59 -0.78 -3.52
N THR A 516 1.43 -1.27 -3.91
CA THR A 516 1.29 -2.44 -4.76
C THR A 516 0.59 -2.08 -6.06
N ASP A 517 0.90 -2.80 -7.13
CA ASP A 517 0.02 -2.82 -8.30
C ASP A 517 -1.19 -3.73 -8.08
N ALA A 518 -2.09 -3.79 -9.07
CA ALA A 518 -3.28 -4.63 -9.03
C ALA A 518 -2.97 -6.13 -9.01
N ALA A 519 -1.76 -6.53 -9.42
CA ALA A 519 -1.33 -7.93 -9.46
C ALA A 519 -0.64 -8.36 -8.16
N GLY A 520 -0.35 -7.43 -7.24
CA GLY A 520 0.25 -7.69 -5.93
C GLY A 520 1.77 -7.54 -5.90
N ASN A 521 2.40 -7.05 -6.97
CA ASN A 521 3.82 -6.71 -6.93
C ASN A 521 4.03 -5.41 -6.15
N LEU A 522 5.15 -5.31 -5.47
CA LEU A 522 5.42 -4.27 -4.50
C LEU A 522 6.43 -3.27 -5.05
N TYR A 523 6.08 -1.99 -4.93
CA TYR A 523 6.91 -0.86 -5.26
C TYR A 523 7.30 -0.15 -3.97
N TYR A 524 8.59 0.13 -3.81
CA TYR A 524 9.12 0.81 -2.65
C TYR A 524 10.04 1.93 -3.09
N SER A 525 9.86 3.12 -2.55
CA SER A 525 10.78 4.23 -2.78
C SER A 525 11.39 4.70 -1.48
N GLU A 526 12.67 5.11 -1.52
CA GLU A 526 13.28 5.81 -0.40
C GLU A 526 14.43 6.74 -0.82
N ASN A 527 14.75 7.69 0.05
CA ASN A 527 15.82 8.67 -0.15
C ASN A 527 17.21 8.24 0.34
N VAL A 528 17.39 7.00 0.80
CA VAL A 528 18.71 6.49 1.18
C VAL A 528 19.38 5.83 -0.02
N SER A 529 18.71 4.84 -0.61
CA SER A 529 19.15 4.22 -1.87
C SER A 529 18.91 5.15 -3.06
N GLU A 530 18.01 6.13 -2.90
CA GLU A 530 17.57 7.07 -3.94
C GLU A 530 16.99 6.35 -5.15
N ARG A 531 16.16 5.33 -4.88
CA ARG A 531 15.56 4.46 -5.89
C ARG A 531 14.08 4.23 -5.68
N LEU A 532 13.38 4.02 -6.80
CA LEU A 532 12.17 3.24 -6.89
C LEU A 532 12.58 1.77 -7.11
N GLU A 533 12.31 0.95 -6.12
CA GLU A 533 12.56 -0.49 -6.10
C GLU A 533 11.28 -1.25 -6.46
N TYR A 534 11.42 -2.35 -7.20
CA TYR A 534 10.32 -3.22 -7.61
C TYR A 534 10.58 -4.67 -7.20
N TYR A 535 9.58 -5.24 -6.52
CA TYR A 535 9.58 -6.61 -6.00
C TYR A 535 8.44 -7.40 -6.63
N SER A 536 8.80 -8.38 -7.44
CA SER A 536 7.88 -9.37 -7.96
C SER A 536 7.48 -10.32 -6.84
N ARG A 537 6.19 -10.61 -6.65
CA ARG A 537 5.72 -11.58 -5.64
C ARG A 537 6.03 -13.03 -6.05
N GLY A 538 6.24 -13.25 -7.35
CA GLY A 538 6.41 -14.56 -7.94
C GLY A 538 5.14 -15.42 -7.92
N GLY A 539 5.32 -16.73 -8.10
CA GLY A 539 4.24 -17.73 -8.16
C GLY A 539 3.67 -17.94 -9.57
N SER A 540 2.65 -18.81 -9.67
CA SER A 540 2.09 -19.30 -10.93
C SER A 540 0.66 -18.82 -11.15
N PHE A 541 0.46 -17.92 -12.11
CA PHE A 541 -0.81 -17.21 -12.29
C PHE A 541 -1.08 -16.84 -13.74
N ILE A 542 -2.36 -16.62 -14.04
CA ILE A 542 -2.82 -15.89 -15.23
C ILE A 542 -3.44 -14.56 -14.80
N ALA A 543 -2.81 -13.45 -15.19
CA ALA A 543 -3.42 -12.14 -15.13
C ALA A 543 -4.18 -11.85 -16.42
N THR A 544 -5.46 -11.47 -16.31
CA THR A 544 -6.29 -11.14 -17.47
C THR A 544 -6.71 -9.68 -17.45
N THR A 545 -6.27 -8.92 -18.45
CA THR A 545 -6.65 -7.51 -18.67
C THR A 545 -7.61 -7.41 -19.84
N GLY A 546 -8.83 -6.94 -19.58
CA GLY A 546 -9.89 -6.83 -20.58
C GLY A 546 -9.98 -5.44 -21.22
N SER A 547 -10.24 -5.41 -22.52
CA SER A 547 -10.50 -4.16 -23.27
C SER A 547 -11.71 -3.35 -22.77
N GLY A 548 -12.58 -3.97 -21.96
CA GLY A 548 -13.71 -3.33 -21.31
C GLY A 548 -13.39 -2.66 -19.96
N GLY A 549 -12.12 -2.64 -19.54
CA GLY A 549 -11.70 -2.03 -18.29
C GLY A 549 -11.76 -2.99 -17.09
N THR A 550 -11.46 -4.27 -17.31
CA THR A 550 -11.51 -5.31 -16.26
C THR A 550 -10.14 -5.89 -16.01
N PHE A 551 -9.90 -6.32 -14.77
CA PHE A 551 -8.69 -7.05 -14.38
C PHE A 551 -9.07 -8.22 -13.48
N SER A 552 -8.42 -9.37 -13.67
CA SER A 552 -8.61 -10.54 -12.82
C SER A 552 -7.33 -11.36 -12.73
N LEU A 553 -7.17 -12.07 -11.62
CA LEU A 553 -6.05 -12.95 -11.35
C LEU A 553 -6.59 -14.36 -11.15
N LEU A 554 -5.95 -15.32 -11.80
CA LEU A 554 -6.23 -16.73 -11.62
C LEU A 554 -4.96 -17.45 -11.18
N GLU A 555 -4.99 -18.10 -10.02
CA GLU A 555 -3.91 -18.98 -9.59
C GLU A 555 -3.92 -20.27 -10.41
N LEU A 556 -2.74 -20.67 -10.87
CA LEU A 556 -2.54 -21.91 -11.58
C LEU A 556 -2.09 -22.99 -10.60
N GLU A 557 -2.84 -24.09 -10.55
CA GLU A 557 -2.31 -25.29 -9.92
C GLU A 557 -1.06 -25.75 -10.67
N VAL A 558 0.01 -26.05 -9.94
CA VAL A 558 1.26 -26.58 -10.49
C VAL A 558 0.98 -27.97 -11.07
N LEU A 559 1.02 -28.11 -12.40
CA LEU A 559 0.85 -29.41 -13.05
C LEU A 559 2.18 -30.14 -13.15
N ALA A 560 2.14 -31.44 -12.87
CA ALA A 560 3.30 -32.29 -13.10
C ALA A 560 3.60 -32.36 -14.62
N GLY A 561 4.75 -31.84 -15.04
CA GLY A 561 5.16 -31.83 -16.44
C GLY A 561 4.90 -30.52 -17.18
N ASP A 562 4.26 -29.55 -16.52
CA ASP A 562 4.18 -28.15 -16.95
C ASP A 562 5.45 -27.46 -16.46
N TYR A 563 6.44 -27.45 -17.35
CA TYR A 563 7.79 -26.98 -17.07
C TYR A 563 7.98 -25.52 -17.39
N ASN A 564 7.15 -24.94 -18.25
CA ASN A 564 7.13 -23.50 -18.47
C ASN A 564 6.20 -22.79 -17.45
N GLY A 565 5.28 -23.52 -16.83
CA GLY A 565 4.34 -23.05 -15.82
C GLY A 565 3.20 -22.22 -16.40
N ASP A 566 2.82 -22.45 -17.65
CA ASP A 566 1.73 -21.72 -18.30
C ASP A 566 0.32 -22.29 -17.98
N GLY A 567 0.27 -23.30 -17.11
CA GLY A 567 -0.96 -23.98 -16.70
C GLY A 567 -1.41 -25.03 -17.71
N THR A 568 -0.60 -25.38 -18.70
CA THR A 568 -0.86 -26.43 -19.67
C THR A 568 0.39 -27.31 -19.83
N VAL A 569 0.20 -28.62 -19.98
CA VAL A 569 1.30 -29.54 -20.32
C VAL A 569 1.27 -29.80 -21.82
N ASP A 570 2.15 -29.17 -22.59
CA ASP A 570 2.19 -29.29 -24.05
C ASP A 570 3.60 -29.37 -24.66
N ALA A 571 3.72 -29.12 -25.97
CA ALA A 571 5.00 -29.25 -26.66
C ALA A 571 6.03 -28.18 -26.24
N ALA A 572 5.61 -27.05 -25.68
CA ALA A 572 6.49 -26.01 -25.15
C ALA A 572 7.23 -26.52 -23.91
N ASP A 573 6.58 -27.25 -23.02
CA ASP A 573 7.22 -27.86 -21.84
C ASP A 573 8.31 -28.84 -22.19
N TYR A 574 8.10 -29.60 -23.27
CA TYR A 574 9.13 -30.50 -23.78
C TYR A 574 10.41 -29.73 -24.15
N THR A 575 10.28 -28.52 -24.68
CA THR A 575 11.46 -27.70 -25.01
C THR A 575 12.16 -27.21 -23.75
N VAL A 576 11.43 -26.82 -22.70
CA VAL A 576 12.02 -26.42 -21.40
C VAL A 576 12.74 -27.61 -20.75
N TRP A 577 12.10 -28.78 -20.69
CA TRP A 577 12.74 -29.99 -20.17
C TRP A 577 13.97 -30.38 -20.98
N ARG A 578 13.89 -30.39 -22.32
CA ARG A 578 15.01 -30.81 -23.17
C ARG A 578 16.22 -29.89 -23.01
N ASP A 579 15.98 -28.59 -22.84
CA ASP A 579 17.04 -27.60 -22.74
C ASP A 579 17.71 -27.60 -21.34
N ASN A 580 17.00 -28.07 -20.30
CA ASN A 580 17.57 -28.32 -18.97
C ASN A 580 16.94 -29.55 -18.27
N PRO A 581 17.34 -30.79 -18.64
CA PRO A 581 16.68 -31.99 -18.13
C PRO A 581 16.88 -32.20 -16.63
N GLU A 582 18.08 -31.88 -16.11
CA GLU A 582 18.39 -32.11 -14.69
C GLU A 582 17.53 -31.24 -13.75
N ALA A 583 17.25 -29.99 -14.14
CA ALA A 583 16.37 -29.10 -13.37
C ALA A 583 14.91 -29.56 -13.36
N ASN A 584 14.51 -30.39 -14.33
CA ASN A 584 13.13 -30.78 -14.58
C ASN A 584 12.89 -32.29 -14.37
N GLY A 585 13.68 -32.93 -13.48
CA GLY A 585 13.48 -34.34 -13.09
C GLY A 585 14.22 -35.38 -13.95
N GLY A 586 15.16 -34.96 -14.79
CA GLY A 586 15.99 -35.83 -15.64
C GLY A 586 15.17 -36.69 -16.59
N ASP A 587 15.60 -37.94 -16.81
CA ASP A 587 14.86 -38.92 -17.62
C ASP A 587 13.44 -39.19 -17.07
N GLY A 588 13.27 -39.08 -15.74
CA GLY A 588 11.96 -39.18 -15.08
C GLY A 588 11.03 -38.02 -15.44
N GLY A 589 11.59 -36.84 -15.67
CA GLY A 589 10.88 -35.65 -16.13
C GLY A 589 10.19 -35.84 -17.48
N TYR A 590 10.89 -36.45 -18.45
CA TYR A 590 10.29 -36.76 -19.74
C TYR A 590 9.04 -37.64 -19.62
N LEU A 591 9.09 -38.66 -18.76
CA LEU A 591 7.93 -39.52 -18.48
C LEU A 591 6.80 -38.74 -17.80
N THR A 592 7.13 -37.85 -16.86
CA THR A 592 6.15 -36.97 -16.22
C THR A 592 5.44 -36.09 -17.24
N TRP A 593 6.17 -35.40 -18.11
CA TRP A 593 5.60 -34.62 -19.21
C TRP A 593 4.74 -35.49 -20.15
N ALA A 594 5.29 -36.61 -20.64
CA ALA A 594 4.59 -37.46 -21.60
C ALA A 594 3.28 -38.05 -21.03
N ASN A 595 3.25 -38.37 -19.74
CA ASN A 595 2.07 -38.91 -19.07
C ASN A 595 0.99 -37.84 -18.83
N ASN A 596 1.38 -36.57 -18.73
CA ASN A 596 0.46 -35.46 -18.46
C ASN A 596 0.19 -34.60 -19.70
N TYR A 597 0.72 -34.94 -20.88
CA TYR A 597 0.51 -34.18 -22.11
C TYR A 597 -0.98 -33.93 -22.40
N GLY A 598 -1.35 -32.66 -22.52
CA GLY A 598 -2.72 -32.17 -22.68
C GLY A 598 -3.46 -31.89 -21.38
N ALA A 599 -2.83 -32.04 -20.21
CA ALA A 599 -3.38 -31.57 -18.94
C ALA A 599 -3.40 -30.04 -18.92
N THR A 600 -4.46 -29.46 -18.35
CA THR A 600 -4.63 -28.02 -18.17
C THR A 600 -5.09 -27.76 -16.74
N SER A 601 -4.54 -26.72 -16.10
CA SER A 601 -4.91 -26.34 -14.73
C SER A 601 -6.37 -25.90 -14.76
N ALA A 602 -7.19 -26.53 -13.93
CA ALA A 602 -8.52 -26.01 -13.67
C ALA A 602 -8.38 -24.82 -12.72
N PRO A 603 -9.20 -23.77 -12.86
CA PRO A 603 -9.18 -22.68 -11.91
C PRO A 603 -9.46 -23.21 -10.51
N SER A 604 -8.57 -22.94 -9.56
CA SER A 604 -8.88 -23.09 -8.14
C SER A 604 -10.06 -22.15 -7.86
N SER A 605 -11.17 -22.69 -7.37
CA SER A 605 -12.31 -21.86 -7.02
C SER A 605 -11.88 -20.96 -5.87
N SER A 606 -11.80 -19.64 -6.10
CA SER A 606 -11.76 -18.69 -5.00
C SER A 606 -12.98 -18.96 -4.12
N ALA A 607 -12.76 -19.18 -2.82
CA ALA A 607 -13.86 -19.24 -1.89
C ALA A 607 -14.53 -17.87 -1.94
N ALA A 608 -15.77 -17.81 -2.42
CA ALA A 608 -16.55 -16.58 -2.41
C ALA A 608 -16.59 -16.05 -0.97
N VAL A 609 -15.88 -14.95 -0.71
CA VAL A 609 -16.05 -14.18 0.51
C VAL A 609 -17.51 -13.74 0.53
N PRO A 610 -18.32 -14.13 1.53
CA PRO A 610 -19.73 -13.77 1.55
C PRO A 610 -19.86 -12.25 1.60
N GLU A 611 -20.35 -11.62 0.53
CA GLU A 611 -20.69 -10.20 0.57
C GLU A 611 -21.80 -9.99 1.61
N PRO A 612 -21.57 -9.19 2.68
CA PRO A 612 -22.57 -8.96 3.74
C PRO A 612 -23.87 -8.34 3.19
N THR A 613 -23.76 -7.60 2.09
CA THR A 613 -24.85 -6.87 1.42
C THR A 613 -25.84 -7.78 0.70
N ALA A 614 -25.41 -8.91 0.14
CA ALA A 614 -26.32 -9.86 -0.53
C ALA A 614 -27.25 -10.56 0.47
N ALA A 615 -26.75 -10.89 1.66
CA ALA A 615 -27.54 -11.45 2.76
C ALA A 615 -28.54 -10.42 3.31
N LEU A 616 -28.12 -9.17 3.46
CA LEU A 616 -28.99 -8.05 3.87
C LEU A 616 -30.10 -7.79 2.84
N LEU A 617 -29.80 -7.77 1.54
CA LEU A 617 -30.80 -7.62 0.48
C LEU A 617 -31.80 -8.79 0.43
N CYS A 618 -31.33 -10.02 0.67
CA CYS A 618 -32.23 -11.18 0.82
C CYS A 618 -33.13 -11.06 2.05
N LEU A 619 -32.61 -10.59 3.19
CA LEU A 619 -33.38 -10.35 4.41
C LEU A 619 -34.43 -9.25 4.21
N PHE A 620 -34.09 -8.14 3.54
CA PHE A 620 -35.05 -7.09 3.20
C PHE A 620 -36.09 -7.56 2.17
N GLY A 621 -35.69 -8.37 1.19
CA GLY A 621 -36.62 -9.01 0.24
C GLY A 621 -37.62 -9.94 0.92
N LEU A 622 -37.17 -10.76 1.87
CA LEU A 622 -38.02 -11.67 2.64
C LEU A 622 -38.94 -10.93 3.61
N ALA A 623 -38.47 -9.86 4.25
CA ALA A 623 -39.30 -8.99 5.09
C ALA A 623 -40.39 -8.25 4.28
N GLY A 624 -40.06 -7.82 3.05
CA GLY A 624 -41.02 -7.23 2.12
C GLY A 624 -42.09 -8.21 1.63
N LEU A 625 -41.74 -9.49 1.48
CA LEU A 625 -42.70 -10.55 1.11
C LEU A 625 -43.64 -10.92 2.27
N ALA A 626 -43.13 -10.93 3.51
CA ALA A 626 -43.93 -11.21 4.69
C ALA A 626 -45.02 -10.15 4.94
N THR A 627 -44.73 -8.87 4.68
CA THR A 627 -45.70 -7.77 4.84
C THR A 627 -46.76 -7.70 3.74
N ARG A 628 -46.50 -8.30 2.56
CA ARG A 628 -47.48 -8.38 1.46
C ARG A 628 -48.53 -9.48 1.64
N SER A 629 -48.29 -10.44 2.54
CA SER A 629 -49.21 -11.55 2.83
C SER A 629 -50.29 -11.25 3.89
N ARG A 630 -50.29 -10.03 4.48
CA ARG A 630 -51.28 -9.58 5.49
C ARG A 630 -52.14 -8.39 5.02
N ARG A 631 -52.51 -8.37 3.73
CA ARG A 631 -53.64 -7.54 3.25
C ARG A 631 -54.83 -8.41 2.90
#